data_AF-A0A843RY68-F1
#
_entry.id   AF-A0A843RY68-F1
#
_cell.length_a   1.000
_cell.length_b   1.000
_cell.length_c   1.000
_cell.angle_alpha   90.00
_cell.angle_beta   90.00
_cell.angle_gamma   90.00
#
_symmetry.space_group_name_H-M   'P 1'
#
loop_
_entity.id
_entity.type
_entity.pdbx_description
1 polymer ?
#
loop_
_entity_poly.entity_id
_entity_poly.type
_entity_poly.pdbx_seq_one_letter_code
_entity_poly.pdbx_strand_id
1 'polypeptide(L)'
;MIFMKNHRSTRRWTTAAQRTLAACVVLFTVSPGLPGRLLVSQSRATPNFVIVFLDDSGWADFRPFANPGYPTPNVDRLASEGRRFNNFYVPQGVCSASRAALLTGSYPGKIQPGTTSETAICSIDILPTIAHLAGAQPPDNDIDGRNVWDLIAGKPGAQNPHAYYAFSTGDRFEAVMSGDGKWKLHLPHEYRHVIRHGEGGFPGEHEQRAQQLALYDLGADPYERMNVIDDHPAIAQTLQQLAEQHRKQFYADRK
;
A
#
# COMPACT_ATOMS: atom_id res chain seq x y z
N MET A 1 -15.18 15.32 9.10
CA MET A 1 -16.51 14.86 8.64
C MET A 1 -16.44 14.63 7.14
N ILE A 2 -16.51 13.38 6.68
CA ILE A 2 -16.41 13.08 5.23
C ILE A 2 -17.81 12.76 4.70
N PHE A 3 -18.24 13.50 3.69
CA PHE A 3 -19.43 13.18 2.90
C PHE A 3 -19.00 12.56 1.58
N MET A 4 -19.31 11.29 1.36
CA MET A 4 -19.13 10.66 0.06
C MET A 4 -20.47 10.63 -0.67
N LYS A 5 -20.60 11.41 -1.74
CA LYS A 5 -21.73 11.32 -2.67
C LYS A 5 -21.39 10.31 -3.75
N ASN A 6 -22.08 9.17 -3.74
CA ASN A 6 -21.99 8.21 -4.84
C ASN A 6 -22.93 8.71 -5.95
N HIS A 7 -22.40 9.20 -7.07
CA HIS A 7 -23.21 9.47 -8.26
C HIS A 7 -23.64 8.14 -8.88
N ARG A 8 -24.68 7.51 -8.33
CA ARG A 8 -25.37 6.38 -8.95
C ARG A 8 -26.87 6.60 -8.96
N SER A 9 -27.40 6.58 -10.18
CA SER A 9 -28.81 6.48 -10.54
C SER A 9 -29.54 5.48 -9.65
N THR A 10 -30.71 5.92 -9.17
CA THR A 10 -31.62 5.24 -8.27
C THR A 10 -32.02 3.86 -8.78
N ARG A 11 -31.75 2.81 -8.00
CA ARG A 11 -32.61 1.63 -7.94
C ARG A 11 -32.96 1.32 -6.49
N ARG A 12 -34.25 1.43 -6.21
CA ARG A 12 -34.89 1.10 -4.93
C ARG A 12 -34.69 -0.38 -4.63
N TRP A 13 -34.18 -0.68 -3.44
CA TRP A 13 -34.24 -2.03 -2.87
C TRP A 13 -35.52 -2.09 -2.04
N THR A 14 -36.55 -2.77 -2.56
CA THR A 14 -37.71 -3.17 -1.76
C THR A 14 -37.35 -4.46 -1.02
N THR A 15 -37.39 -4.38 0.31
CA THR A 15 -37.43 -5.51 1.24
C THR A 15 -38.72 -6.29 1.05
N ALA A 16 -38.63 -7.59 0.79
CA ALA A 16 -39.65 -8.57 1.18
C ALA A 16 -39.02 -9.96 1.27
N ALA A 17 -39.08 -10.53 2.47
CA ALA A 17 -38.78 -11.92 2.76
C ALA A 17 -39.83 -12.84 2.11
N GLN A 18 -39.43 -14.03 1.65
CA GLN A 18 -40.09 -15.28 2.03
C GLN A 18 -39.40 -16.51 1.41
N ARG A 19 -39.38 -17.55 2.24
CA ARG A 19 -38.91 -18.91 2.00
C ARG A 19 -39.69 -19.55 0.84
N THR A 20 -39.00 -20.17 -0.11
CA THR A 20 -39.44 -21.46 -0.71
C THR A 20 -38.25 -22.18 -1.35
N LEU A 21 -38.00 -23.41 -0.93
CA LEU A 21 -37.18 -24.37 -1.67
C LEU A 21 -37.89 -24.68 -2.99
N ALA A 22 -37.19 -24.53 -4.12
CA ALA A 22 -37.55 -25.19 -5.36
C ALA A 22 -36.26 -25.55 -6.10
N ALA A 23 -36.02 -26.84 -6.24
CA ALA A 23 -34.97 -27.40 -7.08
C ALA A 23 -35.29 -27.08 -8.54
N CYS A 24 -34.50 -26.20 -9.16
CA CYS A 24 -34.55 -25.98 -10.60
C CYS A 24 -33.57 -26.93 -11.29
N VAL A 25 -34.12 -28.05 -11.77
CA VAL A 25 -33.52 -28.87 -12.84
C VAL A 25 -33.35 -27.97 -14.07
N VAL A 26 -32.11 -27.68 -14.45
CA VAL A 26 -31.82 -26.98 -15.71
C VAL A 26 -31.80 -28.02 -16.83
N LEU A 27 -32.96 -28.19 -17.47
CA LEU A 27 -33.07 -28.84 -18.77
C LEU A 27 -32.48 -27.90 -19.84
N PHE A 28 -31.40 -28.34 -20.48
CA PHE A 28 -30.81 -27.67 -21.63
C PHE A 28 -31.69 -27.92 -22.86
N THR A 29 -32.70 -27.07 -23.08
CA THR A 29 -33.38 -26.97 -24.37
C THR A 29 -32.63 -25.96 -25.23
N VAL A 30 -31.96 -26.46 -26.28
CA VAL A 30 -31.35 -25.62 -27.33
C VAL A 30 -32.48 -24.96 -28.12
N SER A 31 -32.79 -23.70 -27.81
CA SER A 31 -33.60 -22.84 -28.68
C SER A 31 -32.70 -22.16 -29.70
N PRO A 32 -32.92 -22.35 -31.02
CA PRO A 32 -32.23 -21.59 -32.04
C PRO A 32 -32.90 -20.22 -32.18
N GLY A 33 -32.12 -19.14 -32.06
CA GLY A 33 -32.54 -17.80 -32.50
C GLY A 33 -33.02 -16.86 -31.41
N LEU A 34 -32.08 -16.31 -30.63
CA LEU A 34 -32.25 -14.99 -30.03
C LEU A 34 -31.03 -14.15 -30.44
N PRO A 35 -31.21 -12.94 -31.01
CA PRO A 35 -30.09 -12.09 -31.38
C PRO A 35 -29.28 -11.73 -30.14
N GLY A 36 -27.98 -11.94 -30.22
CA GLY A 36 -27.02 -11.72 -29.15
C GLY A 36 -27.22 -10.34 -28.53
N ARG A 37 -27.65 -10.31 -27.27
CA ARG A 37 -27.68 -9.10 -26.48
C ARG A 37 -26.23 -8.74 -26.19
N LEU A 38 -25.68 -7.82 -26.98
CA LEU A 38 -24.37 -7.20 -26.74
C LEU A 38 -24.33 -6.75 -25.27
N LEU A 39 -23.52 -7.45 -24.47
CA LEU A 39 -23.15 -6.99 -23.15
C LEU A 39 -22.33 -5.74 -23.36
N VAL A 40 -22.97 -4.58 -23.22
CA VAL A 40 -22.29 -3.31 -23.08
C VAL A 40 -21.38 -3.44 -21.87
N SER A 41 -20.08 -3.55 -22.12
CA SER A 41 -19.05 -3.32 -21.12
C SER A 41 -19.31 -1.94 -20.53
N GLN A 42 -19.86 -1.89 -19.30
CA GLN A 42 -19.84 -0.65 -18.56
C GLN A 42 -18.37 -0.33 -18.34
N SER A 43 -17.87 0.62 -19.13
CA SER A 43 -16.73 1.46 -18.76
C SER A 43 -16.92 1.78 -17.28
N ARG A 44 -16.09 1.16 -16.43
CA ARG A 44 -16.11 1.40 -15.00
C ARG A 44 -15.49 2.78 -14.86
N ALA A 45 -16.32 3.81 -15.04
CA ALA A 45 -15.92 5.20 -14.91
C ALA A 45 -15.15 5.30 -13.59
N THR A 46 -13.92 5.80 -13.69
CA THR A 46 -13.06 5.94 -12.52
C THR A 46 -13.80 6.77 -11.47
N PRO A 47 -13.81 6.35 -10.20
CA PRO A 47 -14.44 7.13 -9.16
C PRO A 47 -13.82 8.53 -9.13
N ASN A 48 -14.65 9.57 -9.19
CA ASN A 48 -14.23 10.95 -8.99
C ASN A 48 -14.59 11.35 -7.56
N PHE A 49 -13.58 11.62 -6.74
CA PHE A 49 -13.75 12.01 -5.34
C PHE A 49 -13.50 13.50 -5.18
N VAL A 50 -14.40 14.18 -4.47
CA VAL A 50 -14.20 15.53 -3.95
C VAL A 50 -14.24 15.44 -2.43
N ILE A 51 -13.17 15.89 -1.78
CA ILE A 51 -13.07 15.90 -0.31
C ILE A 51 -13.34 17.32 0.17
N VAL A 52 -14.37 17.48 1.00
CA VAL A 52 -14.68 18.73 1.69
C VAL A 52 -14.27 18.58 3.16
N PHE A 53 -13.22 19.30 3.56
CA PHE A 53 -12.68 19.30 4.91
C PHE A 53 -12.95 20.66 5.57
N LEU A 54 -13.74 20.66 6.63
CA LEU A 54 -14.21 21.89 7.28
C LEU A 54 -13.25 22.33 8.40
N ASP A 55 -13.06 23.63 8.52
CA ASP A 55 -12.33 24.29 9.62
C ASP A 55 -13.33 24.69 10.74
N ASP A 56 -12.87 24.73 11.99
CA ASP A 56 -13.65 25.15 13.18
C ASP A 56 -15.07 24.58 13.25
N SER A 57 -15.22 23.30 12.91
CA SER A 57 -16.50 22.60 12.85
C SER A 57 -16.55 21.49 13.89
N GLY A 58 -17.45 21.63 14.86
CA GLY A 58 -17.74 20.66 15.90
C GLY A 58 -18.89 19.72 15.57
N TRP A 59 -19.09 18.72 16.43
CA TRP A 59 -20.17 17.74 16.30
C TRP A 59 -21.57 18.37 16.33
N ALA A 60 -21.72 19.47 17.07
CA ALA A 60 -23.00 20.10 17.33
C ALA A 60 -23.49 21.05 16.22
N ASP A 61 -22.63 21.38 15.25
CA ASP A 61 -22.87 22.48 14.31
C ASP A 61 -23.75 22.10 13.13
N PHE A 62 -23.99 20.80 12.90
CA PHE A 62 -24.73 20.33 11.74
C PHE A 62 -25.74 19.24 12.08
N ARG A 63 -26.90 19.31 11.44
CA ARG A 63 -27.76 18.13 11.27
C ARG A 63 -27.12 17.22 10.21
N PRO A 64 -27.22 15.87 10.35
CA PRO A 64 -27.99 15.12 11.35
C PRO A 64 -27.19 14.66 12.58
N PHE A 65 -26.04 15.28 12.89
CA PHE A 65 -25.17 14.86 14.01
C PHE A 65 -25.66 15.42 15.35
N ALA A 66 -26.18 16.64 15.31
CA ALA A 66 -26.91 17.26 16.41
C ALA A 66 -28.13 18.01 15.86
N ASN A 67 -28.81 18.74 16.73
CA ASN A 67 -29.94 19.58 16.38
C ASN A 67 -29.60 21.06 16.64
N PRO A 68 -28.77 21.70 15.79
CA PRO A 68 -28.55 23.14 15.88
C PRO A 68 -29.87 23.89 15.71
N GLY A 69 -30.00 25.03 16.40
CA GLY A 69 -31.17 25.92 16.32
C GLY A 69 -31.35 26.63 14.98
N TYR A 70 -30.53 26.29 13.98
CA TYR A 70 -30.55 26.84 12.63
C TYR A 70 -30.57 25.71 11.59
N PRO A 71 -31.17 25.93 10.40
CA PRO A 71 -31.24 24.91 9.36
C PRO A 71 -29.91 24.72 8.65
N THR A 72 -29.54 23.47 8.36
CA THR A 72 -28.35 23.10 7.58
C THR A 72 -28.74 22.29 6.33
N PRO A 73 -29.56 22.85 5.42
CA PRO A 73 -30.29 22.08 4.40
C PRO A 73 -29.37 21.35 3.40
N ASN A 74 -28.22 21.92 3.09
CA ASN A 74 -27.24 21.28 2.20
C ASN A 74 -26.55 20.08 2.85
N VAL A 75 -26.28 20.16 4.15
CA VAL A 75 -25.65 19.06 4.91
C VAL A 75 -26.65 17.93 5.13
N ASP A 76 -27.91 18.27 5.44
CA ASP A 76 -29.01 17.31 5.52
C ASP A 76 -29.21 16.56 4.19
N ARG A 77 -29.18 17.29 3.08
CA ARG A 77 -29.28 16.70 1.74
C ARG A 77 -28.08 15.79 1.45
N LEU A 78 -26.85 16.20 1.78
CA LEU A 78 -25.66 15.35 1.63
C LEU A 78 -25.73 14.08 2.49
N ALA A 79 -26.23 14.17 3.72
CA ALA A 79 -26.36 13.02 4.60
C ALA A 79 -27.46 12.04 4.15
N SER A 80 -28.59 12.55 3.67
CA SER A 80 -29.73 11.73 3.20
C SER A 80 -29.52 11.09 1.83
N GLU A 81 -28.81 11.77 0.92
CA GLU A 81 -28.43 11.22 -0.39
C GLU A 81 -27.15 10.36 -0.34
N GLY A 82 -26.41 10.42 0.78
CA GLY A 82 -25.06 9.87 0.90
C GLY A 82 -24.91 8.75 1.92
N ARG A 83 -23.65 8.47 2.27
CA ARG A 83 -23.28 7.66 3.43
C ARG A 83 -22.75 8.56 4.54
N ARG A 84 -23.22 8.31 5.76
CA ARG A 84 -22.77 9.00 6.97
C ARG A 84 -21.93 8.08 7.83
N PHE A 85 -20.80 8.60 8.29
CA PHE A 85 -19.96 7.97 9.31
C PHE A 85 -20.04 8.83 10.57
N ASN A 86 -20.33 8.22 11.71
CA ASN A 86 -20.45 8.91 12.98
C ASN A 86 -19.10 9.02 13.73
N ASN A 87 -18.07 8.33 13.27
CA ASN A 87 -16.73 8.40 13.83
C ASN A 87 -15.77 8.88 12.76
N PHE A 88 -15.03 9.95 13.05
CA PHE A 88 -14.00 10.49 12.20
C PHE A 88 -12.82 10.93 13.06
N TYR A 89 -11.70 10.23 12.93
CA TYR A 89 -10.50 10.53 13.70
C TYR A 89 -9.56 11.37 12.85
N VAL A 90 -9.04 12.44 13.45
CA VAL A 90 -7.95 13.24 12.89
C VAL A 90 -6.70 12.99 13.70
N PRO A 91 -5.50 13.07 13.09
CA PRO A 91 -4.26 12.82 13.81
C PRO A 91 -3.95 13.90 14.85
N GLN A 92 -4.59 15.07 14.80
CA GLN A 92 -4.35 16.16 15.75
C GLN A 92 -5.57 17.11 15.85
N GLY A 93 -5.93 17.60 17.05
CA GLY A 93 -7.14 18.39 17.32
C GLY A 93 -7.14 19.88 16.91
N VAL A 94 -6.17 20.31 16.11
CA VAL A 94 -6.00 21.67 15.54
C VAL A 94 -6.10 21.56 14.03
N CYS A 95 -6.88 22.46 13.44
CA CYS A 95 -7.29 22.42 12.04
C CYS A 95 -6.12 22.43 11.04
N SER A 96 -5.12 23.30 11.25
CA SER A 96 -3.95 23.41 10.35
C SER A 96 -3.15 22.11 10.28
N ALA A 97 -2.93 21.48 11.43
CA ALA A 97 -2.23 20.20 11.54
C ALA A 97 -3.06 19.05 10.94
N SER A 98 -4.36 18.98 11.27
CA SER A 98 -5.31 18.05 10.67
C SER A 98 -5.34 18.12 9.13
N ARG A 99 -5.39 19.34 8.57
CA ARG A 99 -5.43 19.57 7.13
C ARG A 99 -4.11 19.20 6.46
N ALA A 100 -2.98 19.56 7.06
CA ALA A 100 -1.67 19.14 6.58
C ALA A 100 -1.59 17.61 6.50
N ALA A 101 -2.00 16.90 7.55
CA ALA A 101 -2.01 15.44 7.55
C ALA A 101 -2.88 14.81 6.46
N LEU A 102 -4.08 15.36 6.22
CA LEU A 102 -4.97 14.87 5.17
C LEU A 102 -4.37 15.10 3.76
N LEU A 103 -3.71 16.24 3.56
CA LEU A 103 -3.17 16.63 2.25
C LEU A 103 -1.83 15.95 1.93
N THR A 104 -0.99 15.72 2.95
CA THR A 104 0.38 15.21 2.75
C THR A 104 0.58 13.78 3.24
N GLY A 105 -0.39 13.21 3.98
CA GLY A 105 -0.23 11.94 4.68
C GLY A 105 0.73 12.00 5.88
N SER A 106 1.18 13.19 6.30
CA SER A 106 2.15 13.36 7.38
C SER A 106 1.49 13.34 8.77
N TYR A 107 2.22 12.90 9.80
CA TYR A 107 1.73 12.89 11.19
C TYR A 107 2.12 14.20 11.92
N PRO A 108 1.18 15.14 12.15
CA PRO A 108 1.51 16.45 12.72
C PRO A 108 2.04 16.37 14.14
N GLY A 109 3.05 17.19 14.44
CA GLY A 109 3.73 17.21 15.75
C GLY A 109 4.61 15.98 16.01
N LYS A 110 4.69 15.06 15.04
CA LYS A 110 5.54 13.87 15.08
C LYS A 110 6.53 13.82 13.92
N ILE A 111 6.08 14.22 12.73
CA ILE A 111 6.90 14.36 11.52
C ILE A 111 6.98 15.85 11.19
N GLN A 112 8.21 16.35 11.00
CA GLN A 112 8.42 17.74 10.60
C GLN A 112 7.89 17.96 9.17
N PRO A 113 7.03 18.96 8.94
CA PRO A 113 6.55 19.26 7.59
C PRO A 113 7.67 19.67 6.65
N GLY A 114 7.58 19.24 5.39
CA GLY A 114 8.52 19.65 4.33
C GLY A 114 9.91 19.02 4.41
N THR A 115 10.09 17.97 5.22
CA THR A 115 11.34 17.21 5.25
C THR A 115 11.32 16.03 4.29
N THR A 116 12.51 15.59 3.90
CA THR A 116 12.74 14.37 3.13
C THR A 116 13.69 13.48 3.92
N SER A 117 13.53 12.16 3.76
CA SER A 117 14.46 11.17 4.30
C SER A 117 14.85 10.21 3.19
N GLU A 118 16.14 9.93 3.07
CA GLU A 118 16.70 8.95 2.13
C GLU A 118 17.00 7.62 2.82
N THR A 119 16.66 7.48 4.11
CA THR A 119 16.93 6.23 4.83
C THR A 119 15.98 5.13 4.36
N ALA A 120 16.53 3.97 4.02
CA ALA A 120 15.72 2.83 3.61
C ALA A 120 14.84 2.28 4.74
N ILE A 121 13.55 2.10 4.44
CA ILE A 121 12.63 1.27 5.18
C ILE A 121 11.99 0.27 4.21
N CYS A 122 11.57 -0.89 4.69
CA CYS A 122 10.92 -1.90 3.87
C CYS A 122 9.47 -2.14 4.31
N SER A 123 8.66 -2.71 3.42
CA SER A 123 7.25 -3.00 3.70
C SER A 123 7.05 -3.91 4.94
N ILE A 124 8.02 -4.76 5.24
CA ILE A 124 8.04 -5.62 6.44
C ILE A 124 8.05 -4.80 7.75
N ASP A 125 8.55 -3.56 7.73
CA ASP A 125 8.68 -2.70 8.91
C ASP A 125 7.37 -2.00 9.29
N ILE A 126 6.39 -2.00 8.37
CA ILE A 126 5.11 -1.35 8.58
C ILE A 126 4.38 -1.95 9.78
N LEU A 127 4.29 -3.29 9.85
CA LEU A 127 3.60 -3.99 10.93
C LEU A 127 4.16 -3.65 12.32
N PRO A 128 5.46 -3.87 12.62
CA PRO A 128 6.02 -3.57 13.94
C PRO A 128 6.00 -2.08 14.27
N THR A 129 6.15 -1.20 13.27
CA THR A 129 6.07 0.25 13.48
C THR A 129 4.66 0.70 13.85
N ILE A 130 3.62 0.18 13.17
CA ILE A 130 2.23 0.46 13.53
C ILE A 130 1.89 -0.14 14.89
N ALA A 131 2.32 -1.37 15.17
CA ALA A 131 2.10 -2.00 16.48
C ALA A 131 2.69 -1.15 17.61
N HIS A 132 3.92 -0.66 17.44
CA HIS A 132 4.56 0.26 18.38
C HIS A 132 3.74 1.53 18.59
N LEU A 133 3.31 2.18 17.51
CA LEU A 133 2.48 3.41 17.58
C LEU A 133 1.12 3.18 18.22
N ALA A 134 0.53 2.00 18.02
CA ALA A 134 -0.75 1.61 18.60
C ALA A 134 -0.65 1.15 20.07
N GLY A 135 0.56 1.00 20.62
CA GLY A 135 0.76 0.38 21.93
C GLY A 135 0.35 -1.10 21.96
N ALA A 136 0.30 -1.76 20.80
CA ALA A 136 -0.02 -3.17 20.68
C ALA A 136 1.22 -4.02 20.95
N GLN A 137 1.02 -5.19 21.57
CA GLN A 137 2.10 -6.17 21.69
C GLN A 137 2.38 -6.82 20.33
N PRO A 138 3.65 -6.96 19.93
CA PRO A 138 4.01 -7.73 18.75
C PRO A 138 3.61 -9.19 18.94
N PRO A 139 3.40 -9.95 17.85
CA PRO A 139 3.13 -11.38 17.95
C PRO A 139 4.33 -12.11 18.58
N ASP A 140 4.07 -13.26 19.22
CA ASP A 140 5.10 -14.05 19.91
C ASP A 140 6.12 -14.69 18.96
N ASN A 141 5.79 -14.82 17.67
CA ASN A 141 6.70 -15.33 16.67
C ASN A 141 7.66 -14.24 16.17
N ASP A 142 8.87 -14.65 15.82
CA ASP A 142 9.81 -13.78 15.14
C ASP A 142 9.21 -13.25 13.83
N ILE A 143 9.45 -11.97 13.59
CA ILE A 143 9.11 -11.27 12.35
C ILE A 143 10.36 -10.57 11.84
N ASP A 144 10.55 -10.53 10.52
CA ASP A 144 11.74 -9.92 9.92
C ASP A 144 11.76 -8.40 10.10
N GLY A 145 10.58 -7.77 10.06
CA GLY A 145 10.43 -6.33 10.19
C GLY A 145 10.83 -5.80 11.57
N ARG A 146 11.25 -4.53 11.62
CA ARG A 146 11.62 -3.83 12.85
C ARG A 146 10.84 -2.53 12.99
N ASN A 147 10.71 -2.04 14.22
CA ASN A 147 10.16 -0.71 14.44
C ASN A 147 11.15 0.35 13.95
N VAL A 148 10.77 1.09 12.90
CA VAL A 148 11.58 2.15 12.28
C VAL A 148 10.99 3.54 12.53
N TRP A 149 10.14 3.70 13.55
CA TRP A 149 9.47 4.97 13.82
C TRP A 149 10.44 6.15 14.00
N ASP A 150 11.57 5.94 14.67
CA ASP A 150 12.57 6.99 14.87
C ASP A 150 13.13 7.51 13.54
N LEU A 151 13.24 6.65 12.51
CA LEU A 151 13.62 7.06 11.15
C LEU A 151 12.50 7.86 10.47
N ILE A 152 11.25 7.38 10.56
CA ILE A 152 10.07 8.03 9.96
C ILE A 152 9.82 9.40 10.59
N ALA A 153 10.00 9.52 11.90
CA ALA A 153 9.85 10.75 12.65
C ALA A 153 11.02 11.73 12.42
N GLY A 154 12.09 11.30 11.73
CA GLY A 154 13.27 12.12 11.48
C GLY A 154 14.03 12.47 12.77
N LYS A 155 14.04 11.56 13.75
CA LYS A 155 14.73 11.79 15.02
C LYS A 155 16.23 11.95 14.77
N PRO A 156 16.88 13.00 15.28
CA PRO A 156 18.32 13.20 15.11
C PRO A 156 19.13 11.99 15.58
N GLY A 157 20.04 11.51 14.73
CA GLY A 157 20.90 10.36 15.04
C GLY A 157 20.19 9.00 15.04
N ALA A 158 18.94 8.92 14.58
CA ALA A 158 18.27 7.64 14.41
C ALA A 158 19.05 6.76 13.42
N GLN A 159 19.24 5.50 13.79
CA GLN A 159 19.91 4.50 12.96
C GLN A 159 18.89 3.47 12.50
N ASN A 160 19.10 2.92 11.31
CA ASN A 160 18.29 1.80 10.88
C ASN A 160 18.60 0.57 11.75
N PRO A 161 17.59 -0.06 12.40
CA PRO A 161 17.80 -1.30 13.16
C PRO A 161 18.23 -2.49 12.29
N HIS A 162 18.06 -2.41 10.97
CA HIS A 162 18.50 -3.43 10.03
C HIS A 162 19.95 -3.22 9.64
N ALA A 163 20.72 -4.31 9.65
CA ALA A 163 22.02 -4.35 8.98
C ALA A 163 21.87 -4.45 7.45
N TYR A 164 20.82 -5.14 6.99
CA TYR A 164 20.49 -5.32 5.57
C TYR A 164 19.01 -5.64 5.36
N TYR A 165 18.54 -5.48 4.13
CA TYR A 165 17.27 -6.01 3.64
C TYR A 165 17.52 -7.07 2.57
N ALA A 166 16.79 -8.18 2.64
CA ALA A 166 16.84 -9.26 1.64
C ALA A 166 15.74 -9.10 0.59
N PHE A 167 16.08 -9.41 -0.67
CA PHE A 167 15.16 -9.39 -1.80
C PHE A 167 15.05 -10.79 -2.39
N SER A 168 13.81 -11.26 -2.54
CA SER A 168 13.52 -12.60 -3.02
C SER A 168 12.30 -12.59 -3.94
N THR A 169 12.32 -13.42 -4.98
CA THR A 169 11.18 -13.63 -5.87
C THR A 169 10.76 -15.10 -5.81
N GLY A 170 9.60 -15.35 -5.19
CA GLY A 170 9.15 -16.71 -4.92
C GLY A 170 10.07 -17.39 -3.91
N ASP A 171 10.73 -18.47 -4.35
CA ASP A 171 11.68 -19.24 -3.56
C ASP A 171 13.16 -18.86 -3.82
N ARG A 172 13.42 -17.92 -4.71
CA ARG A 172 14.78 -17.48 -5.04
C ARG A 172 15.19 -16.26 -4.22
N PHE A 173 16.35 -16.36 -3.60
CA PHE A 173 17.03 -15.24 -2.95
C PHE A 173 17.95 -14.53 -3.95
N GLU A 174 17.68 -13.27 -4.25
CA GLU A 174 18.21 -12.59 -5.44
C GLU A 174 19.14 -11.42 -5.12
N ALA A 175 18.95 -10.73 -3.99
CA ALA A 175 19.81 -9.60 -3.61
C ALA A 175 19.77 -9.27 -2.12
N VAL A 176 20.76 -8.50 -1.67
CA VAL A 176 20.73 -7.78 -0.38
C VAL A 176 20.99 -6.31 -0.58
N MET A 177 20.39 -5.47 0.26
CA MET A 177 20.66 -4.04 0.34
C MET A 177 21.13 -3.70 1.74
N SER A 178 22.12 -2.82 1.89
CA SER A 178 22.57 -2.33 3.19
C SER A 178 21.41 -1.65 3.95
N GLY A 179 21.47 -1.66 5.28
CA GLY A 179 20.45 -1.06 6.12
C GLY A 179 20.25 0.45 5.86
N ASP A 180 21.33 1.17 5.57
CA ASP A 180 21.23 2.58 5.18
C ASP A 180 20.59 2.80 3.79
N GLY A 181 20.37 1.74 3.01
CA GLY A 181 19.78 1.80 1.68
C GLY A 181 20.75 2.16 0.57
N LYS A 182 22.02 2.44 0.90
CA LYS A 182 22.96 2.99 -0.07
C LYS A 182 23.49 1.93 -1.03
N TRP A 183 23.75 0.72 -0.56
CA TRP A 183 24.43 -0.30 -1.34
C TRP A 183 23.53 -1.47 -1.59
N LYS A 184 23.45 -1.92 -2.84
CA LYS A 184 22.70 -3.12 -3.21
C LYS A 184 23.58 -4.09 -3.97
N LEU A 185 23.62 -5.33 -3.48
CA LEU A 185 24.33 -6.44 -4.10
C LEU A 185 23.31 -7.40 -4.70
N HIS A 186 23.34 -7.53 -6.02
CA HIS A 186 22.66 -8.62 -6.72
C HIS A 186 23.50 -9.88 -6.65
N LEU A 187 22.88 -10.99 -6.27
CA LEU A 187 23.47 -12.33 -6.33
C LEU A 187 23.27 -12.92 -7.73
N PRO A 188 24.09 -13.88 -8.17
CA PRO A 188 23.83 -14.59 -9.42
C PRO A 188 22.46 -15.30 -9.39
N HIS A 189 21.56 -14.95 -10.30
CA HIS A 189 20.23 -15.55 -10.42
C HIS A 189 19.64 -15.37 -11.82
N GLU A 190 18.62 -16.16 -12.16
CA GLU A 190 17.82 -15.95 -13.37
C GLU A 190 16.56 -15.14 -13.08
N TYR A 191 16.18 -14.28 -14.02
CA TYR A 191 14.97 -13.48 -13.94
C TYR A 191 14.24 -13.42 -15.28
N ARG A 192 12.93 -13.20 -15.21
CA ARG A 192 12.08 -13.03 -16.40
C ARG A 192 12.20 -11.60 -16.90
N HIS A 193 12.64 -11.44 -18.15
CA HIS A 193 12.67 -10.19 -18.86
C HIS A 193 11.49 -10.09 -19.82
N VAL A 194 10.72 -9.01 -19.75
CA VAL A 194 9.58 -8.77 -20.65
C VAL A 194 10.11 -8.30 -22.00
N ILE A 195 9.89 -9.09 -23.05
CA ILE A 195 10.19 -8.69 -24.44
C ILE A 195 9.04 -7.84 -24.98
N ARG A 196 7.81 -8.27 -24.72
CA ARG A 196 6.60 -7.61 -25.19
C ARG A 196 5.56 -7.61 -24.08
N HIS A 197 4.97 -6.45 -23.80
CA HIS A 197 3.91 -6.35 -22.80
C HIS A 197 2.65 -7.09 -23.26
N GLY A 198 1.89 -7.61 -22.28
CA GLY A 198 0.62 -8.27 -22.54
C GLY A 198 -0.51 -7.28 -22.80
N GLU A 199 -1.57 -7.74 -23.47
CA GLU A 199 -2.79 -6.98 -23.72
C GLU A 199 -4.02 -7.77 -23.27
N GLY A 200 -5.09 -7.08 -22.86
CA GLY A 200 -6.37 -7.72 -22.54
C GLY A 200 -6.37 -8.67 -21.34
N GLY A 201 -5.40 -8.56 -20.42
CA GLY A 201 -5.26 -9.45 -19.26
C GLY A 201 -4.49 -10.75 -19.53
N PHE A 202 -3.97 -10.94 -20.75
CA PHE A 202 -3.06 -12.03 -21.07
C PHE A 202 -1.61 -11.62 -20.80
N PRO A 203 -0.76 -12.55 -20.34
CA PRO A 203 0.66 -12.27 -20.16
C PRO A 203 1.34 -12.01 -21.51
N GLY A 204 2.31 -11.10 -21.51
CA GLY A 204 3.14 -10.81 -22.66
C GLY A 204 4.21 -11.87 -22.93
N GLU A 205 5.10 -11.59 -23.89
CA GLU A 205 6.24 -12.44 -24.20
C GLU A 205 7.39 -12.14 -23.24
N HIS A 206 7.99 -13.21 -22.71
CA HIS A 206 9.09 -13.14 -21.75
C HIS A 206 10.22 -14.06 -22.18
N GLU A 207 11.45 -13.65 -21.88
CA GLU A 207 12.64 -14.50 -21.93
C GLU A 207 13.29 -14.60 -20.56
N GLN A 208 14.14 -15.61 -20.39
CA GLN A 208 14.99 -15.70 -19.20
C GLN A 208 16.31 -14.99 -19.47
N ARG A 209 16.75 -14.20 -18.50
CA ARG A 209 18.08 -13.61 -18.48
C ARG A 209 18.76 -13.96 -17.16
N ALA A 210 20.08 -13.98 -17.18
CA ALA A 210 20.89 -14.16 -15.98
C ALA A 210 21.40 -12.80 -15.49
N GLN A 211 21.25 -12.57 -14.19
CA GLN A 211 21.95 -11.51 -13.48
C GLN A 211 23.24 -12.09 -12.90
N GLN A 212 24.35 -11.38 -13.10
CA GLN A 212 25.64 -11.74 -12.52
C GLN A 212 25.80 -11.08 -11.14
N LEU A 213 26.84 -11.46 -10.40
CA LEU A 213 27.19 -10.77 -9.17
C LEU A 213 27.51 -9.30 -9.49
N ALA A 214 26.76 -8.37 -8.91
CA ALA A 214 26.91 -6.95 -9.19
C ALA A 214 26.60 -6.10 -7.95
N LEU A 215 27.36 -5.02 -7.75
CA LEU A 215 27.18 -4.06 -6.68
C LEU A 215 26.79 -2.70 -7.26
N TYR A 216 25.81 -2.06 -6.66
CA TYR A 216 25.31 -0.74 -7.05
C TYR A 216 25.29 0.22 -5.86
N ASP A 217 25.72 1.47 -6.09
CA ASP A 217 25.50 2.61 -5.18
C ASP A 217 24.16 3.26 -5.55
N LEU A 218 23.11 3.00 -4.79
CA LEU A 218 21.76 3.51 -5.05
C LEU A 218 21.63 5.01 -4.78
N GLY A 219 22.55 5.62 -4.04
CA GLY A 219 22.59 7.06 -3.83
C GLY A 219 23.09 7.80 -5.07
N ALA A 220 24.09 7.25 -5.76
CA ALA A 220 24.63 7.81 -6.99
C ALA A 220 23.90 7.32 -8.25
N ASP A 221 23.41 6.08 -8.23
CA ASP A 221 22.79 5.38 -9.35
C ASP A 221 21.55 4.59 -8.90
N PRO A 222 20.42 5.30 -8.64
CA PRO A 222 19.17 4.66 -8.21
C PRO A 222 18.55 3.72 -9.26
N TYR A 223 19.09 3.71 -10.49
CA TYR A 223 18.60 2.88 -11.60
C TYR A 223 19.49 1.67 -11.89
N GLU A 224 20.49 1.39 -11.05
CA GLU A 224 21.32 0.18 -11.14
C GLU A 224 21.97 -0.01 -12.53
N ARG A 225 22.48 1.08 -13.11
CA ARG A 225 23.09 1.12 -14.46
C ARG A 225 24.56 0.74 -14.45
N MET A 226 25.29 1.10 -13.39
CA MET A 226 26.73 0.91 -13.29
C MET A 226 27.08 -0.08 -12.19
N ASN A 227 27.65 -1.21 -12.57
CA ASN A 227 28.21 -2.16 -11.62
C ASN A 227 29.56 -1.62 -11.11
N VAL A 228 29.64 -1.35 -9.81
CA VAL A 228 30.82 -0.76 -9.14
C VAL A 228 31.51 -1.75 -8.19
N ILE A 229 31.33 -3.05 -8.44
CA ILE A 229 31.85 -4.11 -7.56
C ILE A 229 33.38 -4.12 -7.46
N ASP A 230 34.08 -3.84 -8.56
CA ASP A 230 35.55 -3.82 -8.61
C ASP A 230 36.12 -2.56 -7.94
N ASP A 231 35.36 -1.46 -7.95
CA ASP A 231 35.75 -0.20 -7.31
C ASP A 231 35.56 -0.24 -5.78
N HIS A 232 34.63 -1.08 -5.29
CA HIS A 232 34.26 -1.17 -3.88
C HIS A 232 34.30 -2.61 -3.32
N PRO A 233 35.45 -3.31 -3.40
CA PRO A 233 35.55 -4.73 -3.05
C PRO A 233 35.25 -5.03 -1.57
N ALA A 234 35.60 -4.11 -0.65
CA ALA A 234 35.32 -4.26 0.77
C ALA A 234 33.80 -4.22 1.08
N ILE A 235 33.06 -3.38 0.37
CA ILE A 235 31.60 -3.26 0.51
C ILE A 235 30.93 -4.50 -0.08
N ALA A 236 31.37 -4.92 -1.27
CA ALA A 236 30.92 -6.15 -1.89
C ALA A 236 31.13 -7.36 -0.98
N GLN A 237 32.29 -7.48 -0.34
CA GLN A 237 32.59 -8.58 0.58
C GLN A 237 31.68 -8.55 1.81
N THR A 238 31.44 -7.35 2.38
CA THR A 238 30.54 -7.19 3.53
C THR A 238 29.11 -7.64 3.19
N LEU A 239 28.56 -7.19 2.06
CA LEU A 239 27.23 -7.59 1.63
C LEU A 239 27.14 -9.08 1.26
N GLN A 240 28.20 -9.65 0.68
CA GLN A 240 28.26 -11.09 0.43
C GLN A 240 28.23 -11.92 1.72
N GLN A 241 28.91 -11.46 2.79
CA GLN A 241 28.86 -12.12 4.09
C GLN A 241 27.45 -12.07 4.70
N LEU A 242 26.78 -10.92 4.62
CA LEU A 242 25.40 -10.77 5.07
C LEU A 242 24.43 -11.65 4.26
N ALA A 243 24.62 -11.71 2.94
CA ALA A 243 23.84 -12.60 2.08
C ALA A 243 24.06 -14.07 2.43
N GLU A 244 25.29 -14.50 2.69
CA GLU A 244 25.57 -15.88 3.08
C GLU A 244 25.00 -16.23 4.46
N GLN A 245 25.05 -15.29 5.41
CA GLN A 245 24.38 -15.45 6.70
C GLN A 245 22.86 -15.63 6.51
N HIS A 246 22.23 -14.77 5.71
CA HIS A 246 20.80 -14.87 5.39
C HIS A 246 20.46 -16.21 4.74
N ARG A 247 21.26 -16.63 3.77
CA ARG A 247 21.10 -17.89 3.06
C ARG A 247 21.15 -19.07 4.03
N LYS A 248 22.11 -19.11 4.96
CA LYS A 248 22.20 -20.17 5.97
C LYS A 248 21.00 -20.20 6.91
N GLN A 249 20.46 -19.04 7.26
CA GLN A 249 19.34 -18.96 8.18
C GLN A 249 18.01 -19.39 7.53
N PHE A 250 17.75 -18.98 6.29
CA PHE A 250 16.41 -19.11 5.68
C PHE A 250 16.34 -20.07 4.49
N TYR A 251 17.49 -20.45 3.93
CA TYR A 251 17.58 -21.23 2.68
C TYR A 251 18.42 -22.51 2.80
N ALA A 252 19.03 -22.81 3.96
CA ALA A 252 19.93 -23.97 4.13
C ALA A 252 19.26 -25.34 3.87
N ASP A 253 17.96 -25.48 4.18
CA ASP A 253 17.24 -26.75 4.07
C ASP A 253 16.47 -26.92 2.75
N ARG A 254 16.57 -25.96 1.83
CA ARG A 254 15.89 -26.02 0.52
C ARG A 254 16.78 -26.73 -0.50
N LYS A 255 16.55 -28.04 -0.66
CA LYS A 255 17.12 -28.86 -1.75
C LYS A 255 16.42 -28.59 -3.07
#